data_AF-A0A2H5MZT0-F1
#
_entry.id   AF-A0A2H5MZT0-F1
#
_cell.length_a   1.000
_cell.length_b   1.000
_cell.length_c   1.000
_cell.angle_alpha   90.00
_cell.angle_beta   90.00
_cell.angle_gamma   90.00
#
_symmetry.space_group_name_H-M   'P 1'
#
loop_
_entity.id
_entity.type
_entity.pdbx_description
1 polymer ?
#
loop_
_entity_poly.entity_id
_entity_poly.type
_entity_poly.pdbx_seq_one_letter_code
_entity_poly.pdbx_strand_id
1 'polypeptide(L)'
;MKWLVQDCQPGDSLFFHYSGHGLRQKDYNLDEIDGFDEAICPIDFETEGPIIDDEINATIVRPLPRGVKLHAVIDTCFSGTVLDLLFMYRIISREGHYQREYQRSPAAVRKKGTSGGIAISFSACDDHQTSASASVSAMNFKPFFFP
;
A
#
# COMPACT_ATOMS: atom_id res chain seq x y z
N MET A 1 7.44 12.43 3.17
CA MET A 1 5.99 12.09 3.17
C MET A 1 5.20 12.62 4.38
N LYS A 2 5.83 12.85 5.55
CA LYS A 2 5.16 13.29 6.80
C LYS A 2 4.16 14.44 6.67
N TRP A 3 4.47 15.43 5.84
CA TRP A 3 3.60 16.58 5.58
C TRP A 3 2.17 16.19 5.19
N LEU A 4 1.99 15.11 4.41
CA LEU A 4 0.67 14.70 3.90
C LEU A 4 -0.31 14.32 5.02
N VAL A 5 0.20 13.73 6.10
CA VAL A 5 -0.62 13.26 7.23
C VAL A 5 -0.53 14.16 8.44
N GLN A 6 0.28 15.21 8.36
CA GLN A 6 0.49 16.12 9.47
C GLN A 6 -0.81 16.89 9.75
N ASP A 7 -1.21 16.92 11.02
CA ASP A 7 -2.37 17.66 11.53
C ASP A 7 -3.73 17.28 10.90
N CYS A 8 -3.83 16.13 10.23
CA CYS A 8 -5.08 15.66 9.63
C CYS A 8 -6.19 15.42 10.67
N GLN A 9 -7.41 15.82 10.33
CA GLN A 9 -8.59 15.80 11.18
C GLN A 9 -9.66 14.83 10.64
N PRO A 10 -10.53 14.28 11.52
CA PRO A 10 -11.65 13.46 11.07
C PRO A 10 -12.48 14.18 9.99
N GLY A 11 -12.65 13.53 8.84
CA GLY A 11 -13.30 14.11 7.66
C GLY A 11 -12.34 14.41 6.50
N ASP A 12 -11.03 14.50 6.77
CA ASP A 12 -10.04 14.77 5.73
C ASP A 12 -9.89 13.61 4.74
N SER A 13 -9.67 13.99 3.48
CA SER A 13 -9.41 13.07 2.38
C SER A 13 -8.08 13.40 1.73
N LEU A 14 -7.08 12.59 2.05
CA LEU A 14 -5.71 12.70 1.57
C LEU A 14 -5.55 11.95 0.25
N PHE A 15 -4.66 12.44 -0.60
CA PHE A 15 -4.31 11.82 -1.88
C PHE A 15 -2.80 11.68 -2.01
N PHE A 16 -2.33 10.47 -2.30
CA PHE A 16 -0.94 10.15 -2.57
C PHE A 16 -0.83 9.52 -3.96
N HIS A 17 0.08 10.00 -4.79
CA HIS A 17 0.34 9.40 -6.08
C HIS A 17 1.83 9.25 -6.29
N TYR A 18 2.23 8.05 -6.70
CA TYR A 18 3.60 7.75 -7.08
C TYR A 18 3.59 6.97 -8.40
N SER A 19 4.43 7.40 -9.33
CA SER A 19 4.69 6.69 -10.59
C SER A 19 6.19 6.70 -10.82
N GLY A 20 6.78 5.52 -11.03
CA GLY A 20 8.22 5.39 -11.11
C GLY A 20 8.73 3.96 -10.94
N HIS A 21 10.02 3.84 -10.65
CA HIS A 21 10.66 2.55 -10.42
C HIS A 21 10.31 1.98 -9.05
N GLY A 22 9.89 0.71 -9.05
CA GLY A 22 9.80 -0.11 -7.86
C GLY A 22 10.95 -1.11 -7.84
N LEU A 23 11.42 -1.45 -6.65
CA LEU A 23 12.39 -2.52 -6.40
C LEU A 23 11.80 -3.52 -5.39
N ARG A 24 12.36 -4.72 -5.38
CA ARG A 24 12.18 -5.71 -4.31
C ARG A 24 13.51 -6.00 -3.66
N GLN A 25 13.53 -5.96 -2.33
CA GLN A 25 14.67 -6.30 -1.50
C GLN A 25 14.33 -7.52 -0.65
N LYS A 26 15.33 -8.28 -0.23
CA LYS A 26 15.10 -9.42 0.68
C LYS A 26 14.58 -8.91 2.01
N ASP A 27 13.45 -9.45 2.46
CA ASP A 27 12.90 -9.15 3.79
C ASP A 27 13.79 -9.79 4.86
N TYR A 28 14.20 -8.98 5.83
CA TYR A 28 15.01 -9.40 6.98
C TYR A 28 14.19 -9.52 8.29
N ASN A 29 13.00 -8.94 8.35
CA ASN A 29 12.12 -8.94 9.51
C ASN A 29 11.07 -10.10 9.45
N LEU A 30 10.92 -10.72 8.27
CA LEU A 30 10.06 -11.88 7.98
C LEU A 30 8.56 -11.60 8.21
N ASP A 31 8.11 -10.39 7.90
CA ASP A 31 6.71 -10.00 7.98
C ASP A 31 5.97 -9.99 6.63
N GLU A 32 6.72 -10.21 5.55
CA GLU A 32 6.27 -10.53 4.19
C GLU A 32 6.02 -12.04 4.02
N ILE A 33 4.93 -12.44 3.36
CA ILE A 33 4.65 -13.88 3.12
C ILE A 33 5.60 -14.46 2.06
N ASP A 34 5.99 -13.65 1.09
CA ASP A 34 6.87 -14.05 -0.02
C ASP A 34 8.36 -13.85 0.31
N GLY A 35 8.68 -13.16 1.41
CA GLY A 35 10.02 -12.91 1.92
C GLY A 35 10.77 -11.78 1.23
N PHE A 36 10.08 -10.82 0.60
CA PHE A 36 10.70 -9.65 -0.02
C PHE A 36 9.95 -8.38 0.37
N ASP A 37 10.69 -7.34 0.78
CA ASP A 37 10.14 -6.00 0.97
C ASP A 37 10.08 -5.28 -0.38
N GLU A 38 9.00 -4.55 -0.64
CA GLU A 38 8.90 -3.65 -1.78
C GLU A 38 9.43 -2.25 -1.44
N ALA A 39 9.96 -1.56 -2.45
CA ALA A 39 10.48 -0.23 -2.28
C ALA A 39 10.22 0.65 -3.50
N ILE A 40 10.03 1.95 -3.26
CA ILE A 40 10.02 2.96 -4.31
C ILE A 40 11.41 3.56 -4.48
N CYS A 41 11.77 3.95 -5.70
CA CYS A 41 13.05 4.57 -5.99
C CYS A 41 12.89 6.09 -6.20
N PRO A 42 13.37 6.90 -5.26
CA PRO A 42 13.67 8.31 -5.52
C PRO A 42 14.69 8.47 -6.65
N ILE A 43 14.86 9.69 -7.15
CA ILE A 43 15.84 9.98 -8.20
C ILE A 43 17.29 9.73 -7.77
N ASP A 44 17.57 9.86 -6.48
CA ASP A 44 18.87 9.72 -5.81
C ASP A 44 19.01 8.36 -5.08
N PHE A 45 18.20 7.37 -5.46
CA PHE A 45 18.22 6.04 -4.81
C PHE A 45 19.57 5.32 -4.92
N GLU A 46 20.41 5.64 -5.90
CA GLU A 46 21.76 5.06 -6.02
C GLU A 46 22.71 5.53 -4.90
N THR A 47 22.49 6.73 -4.35
CA THR A 47 23.32 7.30 -3.28
C THR A 47 22.65 7.21 -1.91
N GLU A 48 21.35 7.51 -1.83
CA GLU A 48 20.60 7.56 -0.57
C GLU A 48 19.81 6.28 -0.27
N GLY A 49 19.70 5.38 -1.26
CA GLY A 49 18.93 4.15 -1.16
C GLY A 49 17.45 4.31 -1.54
N PRO A 50 16.74 3.18 -1.72
CA PRO A 50 15.30 3.18 -1.97
C PRO A 50 14.50 3.41 -0.67
N ILE A 51 13.24 3.80 -0.80
CA ILE A 51 12.32 3.95 0.34
C ILE A 51 11.46 2.70 0.43
N ILE A 52 11.64 1.93 1.49
CA ILE A 52 10.99 0.63 1.72
C ILE A 52 9.52 0.84 2.17
N ASP A 53 8.62 -0.05 1.77
CA ASP A 53 7.20 -0.09 2.11
C ASP A 53 6.90 0.10 3.60
N ASP A 54 7.73 -0.46 4.46
CA ASP A 54 7.64 -0.37 5.91
C ASP A 54 7.76 1.07 6.41
N GLU A 55 8.65 1.85 5.78
CA GLU A 55 8.82 3.28 6.05
C GLU A 55 7.64 4.09 5.51
N ILE A 56 7.15 3.75 4.31
CA ILE A 56 5.97 4.38 3.71
C ILE A 56 4.75 4.15 4.62
N ASN A 57 4.50 2.91 5.01
CA ASN A 57 3.42 2.51 5.90
C ASN A 57 3.52 3.23 7.26
N ALA A 58 4.70 3.24 7.87
CA ALA A 58 4.93 3.95 9.12
C ALA A 58 4.70 5.47 9.00
N THR A 59 4.95 6.05 7.83
CA THR A 59 4.86 7.49 7.61
C THR A 59 3.47 7.96 7.23
N ILE A 60 2.73 7.24 6.39
CA ILE A 60 1.44 7.72 5.84
C ILE A 60 0.24 6.80 6.09
N VAL A 61 0.43 5.56 6.53
CA VAL A 61 -0.66 4.60 6.79
C VAL A 61 -0.93 4.46 8.29
N ARG A 62 0.08 4.05 9.08
CA ARG A 62 -0.04 3.90 10.54
C ARG A 62 -0.60 5.14 11.25
N PRO A 63 -0.16 6.38 10.95
CA PRO A 63 -0.61 7.54 11.70
C PRO A 63 -2.03 8.01 11.36
N LEU A 64 -2.71 7.43 10.36
CA LEU A 64 -4.05 7.88 9.95
C LEU A 64 -5.06 7.74 11.08
N PRO A 65 -5.59 8.86 11.62
CA PRO A 65 -6.53 8.82 12.72
C PRO A 65 -7.92 8.46 12.22
N ARG A 66 -8.80 8.09 13.16
CA ARG A 66 -10.20 7.77 12.87
C ARG A 66 -10.88 8.89 12.09
N GLY A 67 -11.54 8.51 11.00
CA GLY A 67 -12.30 9.43 10.15
C GLY A 67 -11.51 10.07 9.01
N VAL A 68 -10.19 9.88 8.94
CA VAL A 68 -9.36 10.30 7.81
C VAL A 68 -9.32 9.19 6.76
N LYS A 69 -9.33 9.59 5.48
CA LYS A 69 -9.18 8.68 4.34
C LYS A 69 -7.93 9.03 3.55
N LEU A 70 -7.08 8.05 3.28
CA LEU A 70 -5.98 8.14 2.34
C LEU A 70 -6.35 7.38 1.07
N HIS A 71 -6.27 8.05 -0.07
CA HIS A 71 -6.36 7.45 -1.40
C HIS A 71 -4.97 7.48 -2.01
N ALA A 72 -4.42 6.32 -2.31
CA ALA A 72 -3.12 6.16 -2.92
C ALA A 72 -3.25 5.56 -4.32
N VAL A 73 -2.52 6.11 -5.28
CA VAL A 73 -2.38 5.54 -6.62
C VAL A 73 -0.90 5.28 -6.84
N ILE A 74 -0.54 4.01 -7.04
CA ILE A 74 0.85 3.58 -7.16
C ILE A 74 1.04 2.87 -8.49
N ASP A 75 1.83 3.49 -9.35
CA ASP A 75 2.14 3.03 -10.70
C ASP A 75 3.61 2.63 -10.78
N THR A 76 3.90 1.43 -10.28
CA THR A 76 5.24 0.82 -10.26
C THR A 76 5.12 -0.67 -10.53
N CYS A 77 6.23 -1.30 -10.91
CA CYS A 77 6.36 -2.76 -10.76
C CYS A 77 6.29 -3.11 -9.26
N PHE A 78 5.57 -4.17 -8.88
CA PHE A 78 5.34 -4.57 -7.49
C PHE A 78 4.51 -3.58 -6.65
N SER A 79 3.58 -2.87 -7.29
CA SER A 79 2.82 -1.76 -6.68
C SER A 79 1.73 -2.20 -5.69
N GLY A 80 1.35 -3.49 -5.70
CA GLY A 80 0.26 -4.02 -4.87
C GLY A 80 0.54 -4.01 -3.36
N THR A 81 1.81 -3.97 -2.95
CA THR A 81 2.26 -4.16 -1.56
C THR A 81 2.98 -2.95 -0.98
N VAL A 82 3.31 -1.92 -1.77
CA VAL A 82 4.08 -0.71 -1.37
C VAL A 82 3.52 0.05 -0.13
N LEU A 83 2.25 -0.16 0.25
CA LEU A 83 1.64 0.44 1.43
C LEU A 83 1.43 -0.52 2.61
N ASP A 84 1.84 -1.78 2.51
CA ASP A 84 1.64 -2.82 3.53
C ASP A 84 0.19 -2.98 3.99
N LEU A 85 -0.73 -2.97 3.02
CA LEU A 85 -2.15 -3.13 3.32
C LEU A 85 -2.49 -4.60 3.55
N LEU A 86 -3.38 -4.85 4.50
CA LEU A 86 -3.70 -6.21 4.98
C LEU A 86 -4.40 -7.09 3.95
N PHE A 87 -5.17 -6.44 3.09
CA PHE A 87 -6.02 -7.08 2.12
C PHE A 87 -5.62 -6.60 0.75
N MET A 88 -5.61 -7.53 -0.19
CA MET A 88 -5.57 -7.22 -1.60
C MET A 88 -6.84 -7.78 -2.24
N TYR A 89 -7.49 -6.94 -3.03
CA TYR A 89 -8.65 -7.33 -3.83
C TYR A 89 -8.24 -7.28 -5.29
N ARG A 90 -8.12 -8.46 -5.89
CA ARG A 90 -7.81 -8.64 -7.31
C ARG A 90 -9.10 -8.79 -8.09
N ILE A 91 -9.32 -7.96 -9.10
CA ILE A 91 -10.47 -8.08 -10.00
C ILE A 91 -10.09 -9.12 -11.07
N ILE A 92 -10.79 -10.25 -11.09
CA ILE A 92 -10.45 -11.40 -11.96
C ILE A 92 -11.31 -11.44 -13.22
N SER A 93 -12.44 -10.74 -13.23
CA SER A 93 -13.32 -10.69 -14.40
C SER A 93 -13.91 -9.30 -14.61
N ARG A 94 -14.22 -8.99 -15.87
CA ARG A 94 -14.94 -7.77 -16.24
C ARG A 94 -16.38 -7.73 -15.73
N GLU A 95 -16.89 -8.86 -15.26
CA GLU A 95 -18.22 -9.01 -14.64
C GLU A 95 -18.22 -8.58 -13.16
N GLY A 96 -17.06 -8.18 -12.61
CA GLY A 96 -16.94 -7.67 -11.24
C GLY A 96 -16.58 -8.71 -10.19
N HIS A 97 -16.24 -9.95 -10.59
CA HIS A 97 -15.73 -10.93 -9.63
C HIS A 97 -14.35 -10.51 -9.11
N TYR A 98 -14.21 -10.53 -7.78
CA TYR A 98 -12.97 -10.24 -7.08
C TYR A 98 -12.56 -11.41 -6.19
N GLN A 99 -11.25 -11.59 -6.03
CA GLN A 99 -10.68 -12.50 -5.03
C GLN A 99 -9.98 -11.69 -3.96
N ARG A 100 -10.24 -12.06 -2.70
CA ARG A 100 -9.55 -11.50 -1.55
C ARG A 100 -8.35 -12.36 -1.23
N GLU A 101 -7.19 -11.73 -1.18
CA GLU A 101 -5.94 -12.36 -0.77
C GLU A 101 -5.43 -11.69 0.51
N TYR A 102 -4.90 -12.52 1.41
CA TYR A 102 -4.19 -12.05 2.59
C TYR A 102 -2.72 -11.94 2.22
N GLN A 103 -2.19 -10.72 2.23
CA GLN A 103 -0.77 -10.49 1.97
C GLN A 103 0.09 -10.68 3.22
N ARG A 104 -0.52 -10.79 4.41
CA ARG A 104 0.20 -10.76 5.70
C ARG A 104 -0.27 -11.84 6.66
N SER A 105 0.66 -12.28 7.51
CA SER A 105 0.33 -13.12 8.66
C SER A 105 -0.53 -12.33 9.68
N PRO A 106 -1.44 -12.98 10.43
CA PRO A 106 -2.26 -12.33 11.46
C PRO A 106 -1.46 -11.54 12.52
N ALA A 107 -0.20 -11.88 12.75
CA ALA A 107 0.67 -11.20 13.72
C ALA A 107 1.21 -9.86 13.19
N ALA A 108 1.58 -9.79 11.90
CA ALA A 108 2.03 -8.56 11.23
C ALA A 108 0.89 -7.52 11.15
N VAL A 109 -0.36 -8.00 11.05
CA VAL A 109 -1.57 -7.16 10.97
C VAL A 109 -1.70 -6.17 12.13
N ARG A 110 -1.28 -6.56 13.34
CA ARG A 110 -1.38 -5.71 14.53
C ARG A 110 -0.35 -4.58 14.55
N LYS A 111 0.74 -4.69 13.81
CA LYS A 111 1.84 -3.71 13.80
C LYS A 111 1.73 -2.70 12.64
N LYS A 112 1.20 -3.12 11.48
CA LYS A 112 1.19 -2.30 10.24
C LYS A 112 -0.17 -1.67 9.88
N GLY A 113 -1.16 -1.73 10.77
CA GLY A 113 -2.49 -1.15 10.55
C GLY A 113 -2.57 0.36 10.79
N THR A 114 -3.57 1.01 10.20
CA THR A 114 -3.94 2.42 10.47
C THR A 114 -4.40 2.66 11.91
N SER A 115 -4.19 3.86 12.45
CA SER A 115 -4.69 4.31 13.78
C SER A 115 -6.20 4.63 13.83
N GLY A 116 -7.00 3.94 13.00
CA GLY A 116 -8.45 4.07 12.91
C GLY A 116 -8.96 4.74 11.62
N GLY A 117 -8.07 5.32 10.82
CA GLY A 117 -8.39 5.83 9.49
C GLY A 117 -8.61 4.73 8.44
N ILE A 118 -8.78 5.15 7.19
CA ILE A 118 -8.95 4.25 6.04
C ILE A 118 -7.85 4.55 5.03
N ALA A 119 -7.13 3.52 4.59
CA ALA A 119 -6.16 3.63 3.49
C ALA A 119 -6.61 2.74 2.33
N ILE A 120 -6.74 3.35 1.15
CA ILE A 120 -7.09 2.70 -0.10
C ILE A 120 -5.91 2.89 -1.05
N SER A 121 -5.37 1.81 -1.58
CA SER A 121 -4.37 1.85 -2.65
C SER A 121 -4.99 1.34 -3.94
N PHE A 122 -4.65 1.97 -5.06
CA PHE A 122 -4.90 1.50 -6.41
C PHE A 122 -3.55 1.25 -7.06
N SER A 123 -3.28 0.01 -7.45
CA SER A 123 -2.11 -0.36 -8.25
C SER A 123 -2.50 -0.52 -9.71
N ALA A 124 -1.64 -0.05 -10.61
CA ALA A 124 -1.88 -0.07 -12.06
C ALA A 124 -1.16 -1.22 -12.79
N CYS A 125 -0.20 -1.90 -12.14
CA CYS A 125 0.61 -2.93 -12.75
C CYS A 125 0.32 -4.30 -12.12
N ASP A 126 0.05 -5.30 -12.95
CA ASP A 126 -0.04 -6.69 -12.49
C ASP A 126 1.38 -7.19 -12.22
N ASP A 127 1.64 -7.79 -11.05
CA ASP A 127 2.98 -8.09 -10.54
C ASP A 127 3.80 -9.08 -11.43
N HIS A 128 3.28 -9.48 -12.59
CA HIS A 128 3.87 -10.47 -13.50
C HIS A 128 3.81 -10.17 -15.02
N GLN A 129 3.45 -8.96 -15.50
CA GLN A 129 3.53 -8.68 -16.95
C GLN A 129 4.12 -7.32 -17.34
N THR A 130 4.85 -7.32 -18.45
CA THR A 130 5.49 -6.19 -19.10
C THR A 130 4.50 -5.04 -19.37
N SER A 131 4.97 -3.83 -19.08
CA SER A 131 4.29 -2.53 -19.09
C SER A 131 3.51 -2.23 -20.38
N ALA A 132 2.27 -2.69 -20.47
CA ALA A 132 1.32 -2.24 -21.50
C ALA A 132 -0.16 -2.30 -21.10
N SER A 133 -0.50 -2.70 -19.88
CA SER A 133 -1.90 -2.79 -19.44
C SER A 133 -2.07 -2.26 -18.03
N ALA A 134 -2.66 -1.06 -17.93
CA ALA A 134 -3.14 -0.52 -16.67
C ALA A 134 -4.37 -1.33 -16.23
N SER A 135 -4.22 -2.19 -15.24
CA SER A 135 -5.33 -2.86 -14.57
C SER A 135 -5.54 -2.20 -13.22
N VAL A 136 -6.74 -1.69 -12.94
CA VAL A 136 -7.11 -1.22 -11.61
C VAL A 136 -7.17 -2.42 -10.68
N SER A 137 -6.16 -2.60 -9.84
CA SER A 137 -6.13 -3.59 -8.78
C SER A 137 -6.13 -2.89 -7.43
N ALA A 138 -6.92 -3.44 -6.49
CA ALA A 138 -7.18 -2.99 -5.13
C ALA A 138 -8.24 -1.88 -4.92
N MET A 139 -9.29 -2.27 -4.18
CA MET A 139 -10.21 -1.41 -3.42
C MET A 139 -10.12 -1.88 -1.96
N ASN A 140 -9.40 -1.15 -1.11
CA ASN A 140 -9.22 -1.54 0.29
C ASN A 140 -10.24 -0.86 1.22
N PHE A 141 -11.38 -1.52 1.39
CA PHE A 141 -12.38 -1.14 2.38
C PHE A 141 -12.04 -1.75 3.74
N LYS A 142 -11.83 -0.91 4.76
CA LYS A 142 -11.89 -1.32 6.17
C LYS A 142 -13.01 -0.54 6.85
N PRO A 143 -14.27 -1.02 6.83
CA PRO A 143 -15.26 -0.54 7.77
C PRO A 143 -14.96 -1.21 9.11
N PHE A 144 -14.47 -0.45 10.08
CA PHE A 144 -14.48 -0.89 11.47
C PHE A 144 -15.94 -0.95 11.92
N PHE A 145 -16.56 -2.13 11.82
CA PHE A 145 -17.74 -2.48 12.59
C PHE A 145 -17.26 -3.17 13.88
N PHE A 146 -17.63 -2.61 15.03
CA PHE A 146 -17.86 -3.39 16.23
C PHE A 146 -19.23 -2.98 16.79
N PRO A 147 -20.03 -3.93 17.32
CA PRO A 147 -21.18 -3.61 18.17
C PRO A 147 -20.74 -2.95 19.48
#